data_AF-A0A847VBS4-F1
#
_entry.id   AF-A0A847VBS4-F1
#
_cell.length_a   1.000
_cell.length_b   1.000
_cell.length_c   1.000
_cell.angle_alpha   90.00
_cell.angle_beta   90.00
_cell.angle_gamma   90.00
#
_symmetry.space_group_name_H-M   'P 1'
#
loop_
_entity.id
_entity.type
_entity.pdbx_description
1 polymer ?
#
loop_
_entity_poly.entity_id
_entity_poly.type
_entity_poly.pdbx_seq_one_letter_code
_entity_poly.pdbx_strand_id
1 'polypeptide(L)'
;MNRSSHIDPELCRRCGQCCRTYEIEYSRDWDPVDLSEIDRIRALAGFGDRCSVREEEGTLVLVIDIPCRYLVEEDGFYSCSVYDDPGRRPLMCEHFPYAHTTRADCPHVREGRS
;
A
#
# COMPACT_ATOMS: atom_id res chain seq x y z
N MET A 1 -9.62 0.84 -14.23
CA MET A 1 -8.78 -0.40 -14.21
C MET A 1 -7.31 -0.02 -13.96
N ASN A 2 -6.50 -0.90 -13.34
CA ASN A 2 -5.05 -0.70 -13.22
C ASN A 2 -4.41 -0.59 -14.61
N ARG A 3 -3.58 0.43 -14.84
CA ARG A 3 -2.92 0.72 -16.12
C ARG A 3 -1.42 0.41 -16.10
N SER A 4 -0.89 -0.10 -15.00
CA SER A 4 0.48 -0.58 -14.95
C SER A 4 0.69 -1.71 -15.96
N SER A 5 1.73 -1.59 -16.79
CA SER A 5 2.18 -2.67 -17.68
C SER A 5 2.95 -3.77 -16.93
N HIS A 6 3.25 -3.55 -15.65
CA HIS A 6 4.09 -4.41 -14.82
C HIS A 6 3.31 -5.47 -14.02
N ILE A 7 1.97 -5.50 -14.13
CA ILE A 7 1.10 -6.47 -13.44
C ILE A 7 0.00 -6.94 -14.39
N ASP A 8 -0.55 -8.12 -14.12
CA ASP A 8 -1.84 -8.51 -14.68
C ASP A 8 -2.98 -7.76 -13.95
N PRO A 9 -3.81 -6.96 -14.66
CA PRO A 9 -4.93 -6.26 -14.05
C PRO A 9 -5.94 -7.17 -13.33
N GLU A 10 -6.11 -8.43 -13.75
CA GLU A 10 -7.00 -9.38 -13.10
C GLU A 10 -6.42 -9.89 -11.77
N LEU A 11 -5.11 -10.15 -11.71
CA LEU A 11 -4.44 -10.47 -10.44
C LEU A 11 -4.53 -9.31 -9.45
N CYS A 12 -4.36 -8.07 -9.95
CA CYS A 12 -4.53 -6.88 -9.13
C CYS A 12 -5.94 -6.81 -8.50
N ARG A 13 -6.99 -7.11 -9.28
CA ARG A 13 -8.38 -7.08 -8.79
C ARG A 13 -8.67 -8.17 -7.77
N ARG A 14 -7.97 -9.30 -7.78
CA ARG A 14 -8.19 -10.37 -6.78
C ARG A 14 -7.35 -10.21 -5.51
N CYS A 15 -6.28 -9.42 -5.58
CA CYS A 15 -5.35 -9.21 -4.46
C CYS A 15 -5.77 -8.06 -3.54
N GLY A 16 -5.88 -6.84 -4.08
CA GLY A 16 -6.31 -5.63 -3.34
C GLY A 16 -5.39 -5.15 -2.20
N GLN A 17 -4.27 -5.82 -1.90
CA GLN A 17 -3.47 -5.59 -0.68
C GLN A 17 -2.92 -4.16 -0.56
N CYS A 18 -2.35 -3.59 -1.63
CA CYS A 18 -1.82 -2.22 -1.61
C CYS A 18 -2.90 -1.13 -1.42
N CYS A 19 -4.19 -1.50 -1.48
CA CYS A 19 -5.31 -0.60 -1.17
C CYS A 19 -5.85 -0.82 0.26
N ARG A 20 -5.37 -1.83 0.97
CA ARG A 20 -5.77 -2.23 2.33
C ARG A 20 -4.76 -1.78 3.37
N THR A 21 -3.49 -2.02 3.07
CA THR A 21 -2.37 -1.71 3.96
C THR A 21 -1.41 -0.75 3.29
N TYR A 22 -0.87 0.17 4.09
CA TYR A 22 0.21 1.06 3.70
C TYR A 22 1.37 0.87 4.67
N GLU A 23 2.59 0.81 4.16
CA GLU A 23 3.80 0.62 4.96
C GLU A 23 4.70 1.85 4.82
N ILE A 24 5.23 2.33 5.95
CA ILE A 24 6.23 3.39 6.01
C ILE A 24 7.48 2.81 6.65
N GLU A 25 8.57 2.82 5.89
CA GLU A 25 9.87 2.37 6.36
C GLU A 25 10.64 3.54 6.98
N TYR A 26 11.19 3.29 8.17
CA TYR A 26 12.02 4.20 8.93
C TYR A 26 13.42 3.65 9.09
N SER A 27 14.40 4.56 9.11
CA SER A 27 15.80 4.18 9.24
C SER A 27 16.07 3.49 10.58
N ARG A 28 17.06 2.60 10.60
CA ARG A 28 17.40 1.74 11.74
C ARG A 28 17.78 2.47 13.01
N ASP A 29 18.16 3.74 12.91
CA ASP A 29 18.91 4.40 13.98
C ASP A 29 18.02 4.89 15.14
N TRP A 30 16.75 4.47 15.16
CA TRP A 30 15.77 4.87 16.19
C TRP A 30 15.78 6.40 16.35
N ASP A 31 15.86 7.11 15.22
CA ASP A 31 15.92 8.56 15.21
C ASP A 31 14.73 9.08 16.03
N PRO A 32 14.94 9.91 17.06
CA PRO A 32 13.86 10.46 17.86
C PRO A 32 12.77 11.17 17.04
N VAL A 33 13.11 11.68 15.85
CA VAL A 33 12.16 12.27 14.90
C VAL A 33 11.27 11.19 14.28
N ASP A 34 11.84 10.10 13.80
CA ASP A 34 11.11 8.96 13.22
C ASP A 34 10.18 8.33 14.27
N LEU A 35 10.66 8.12 15.48
CA LEU A 35 9.86 7.59 16.59
C LEU A 35 8.71 8.52 16.98
N SER A 36 8.97 9.83 17.02
CA SER A 36 7.96 10.84 17.28
C SER A 36 6.88 10.85 16.20
N GLU A 37 7.25 10.66 14.92
CA GLU A 37 6.28 10.54 13.84
C GLU A 37 5.41 9.29 13.99
N ILE A 38 6.02 8.12 14.24
CA ILE A 38 5.30 6.86 14.48
C ILE A 38 4.29 7.05 15.62
N ASP A 39 4.71 7.61 16.75
CA ASP A 39 3.84 7.84 17.91
C ASP A 39 2.70 8.81 17.58
N ARG A 40 2.99 9.88 16.81
CA ARG A 40 1.95 10.82 16.36
C ARG A 40 0.93 10.15 15.47
N ILE A 41 1.35 9.32 14.50
CA ILE A 41 0.43 8.59 13.62
C ILE A 41 -0.45 7.63 14.44
N ARG A 42 0.15 6.91 15.40
CA ARG A 42 -0.60 6.00 16.29
C ARG A 42 -1.57 6.73 17.22
N ALA A 43 -1.30 7.98 17.57
CA ALA A 43 -2.20 8.80 18.37
C ALA A 43 -3.37 9.40 17.55
N LEU A 44 -3.35 9.33 16.21
CA LEU A 44 -4.45 9.84 15.39
C LEU A 44 -5.71 9.00 15.57
N ALA A 45 -6.83 9.68 15.82
CA ALA A 45 -8.14 9.06 15.96
C ALA A 45 -8.52 8.30 14.68
N GLY A 46 -8.88 7.02 14.82
CA GLY A 46 -9.21 6.12 13.70
C GLY A 46 -8.01 5.45 13.03
N PHE A 47 -6.78 5.81 13.43
CA PHE A 47 -5.55 5.19 12.93
C PHE A 47 -4.89 4.29 13.97
N GLY A 48 -4.83 4.71 15.24
CA GLY A 48 -4.07 4.01 16.29
C GLY A 48 -4.30 2.49 16.37
N ASP A 49 -5.56 2.06 16.43
CA ASP A 49 -5.93 0.63 16.53
C ASP A 49 -5.65 -0.16 15.23
N ARG A 50 -5.36 0.54 14.14
CA ARG A 50 -5.08 -0.01 12.80
C ARG A 50 -3.61 0.16 12.42
N CYS A 51 -2.78 0.67 13.32
CA CYS A 51 -1.34 0.80 13.12
C CYS A 51 -0.61 -0.28 13.91
N SER A 52 0.30 -0.99 13.27
CA SER A 52 1.25 -1.88 13.94
C SER A 52 2.68 -1.52 13.51
N VAL A 53 3.67 -1.87 14.34
CA VAL A 53 5.08 -1.65 14.02
C VAL A 53 5.75 -3.01 14.04
N ARG A 54 6.52 -3.31 12.99
CA ARG A 54 7.37 -4.50 12.89
C ARG A 54 8.81 -4.09 12.60
N GLU A 55 9.76 -4.91 13.02
CA GLU A 55 11.18 -4.72 12.71
C GLU A 55 11.61 -5.75 11.67
N GLU A 56 12.20 -5.30 10.56
CA GLU A 56 12.66 -6.15 9.46
C GLU A 56 14.09 -5.82 9.09
N GLU A 57 15.03 -6.74 9.32
CA GLU A 57 16.46 -6.58 8.97
C GLU A 57 17.10 -5.29 9.53
N GLY A 58 16.52 -4.73 10.59
CA GLY A 58 16.93 -3.48 11.20
C GLY A 58 16.15 -2.24 10.74
N THR A 59 15.21 -2.36 9.81
CA THR A 59 14.29 -1.28 9.46
C THR A 59 13.07 -1.34 10.36
N LEU A 60 12.60 -0.19 10.84
CA LEU A 60 11.29 -0.11 11.49
C LEU A 60 10.23 0.12 10.42
N VAL A 61 9.22 -0.73 10.39
CA VAL A 61 8.12 -0.63 9.42
C VAL A 61 6.82 -0.36 10.16
N LEU A 62 6.28 0.84 9.96
CA LEU A 62 4.94 1.20 10.41
C LEU A 62 3.93 0.70 9.38
N VAL A 63 3.12 -0.27 9.77
CA VAL A 63 2.04 -0.83 8.97
C VAL A 63 0.73 -0.16 9.36
N ILE A 64 0.05 0.45 8.40
CA ILE A 64 -1.23 1.14 8.55
C ILE A 64 -2.29 0.33 7.80
N ASP A 65 -3.12 -0.42 8.52
CA ASP A 65 -4.22 -1.24 8.00
C ASP A 65 -5.53 -0.43 7.94
N ILE A 66 -5.51 0.60 7.10
CA ILE A 66 -6.69 1.41 6.83
C ILE A 66 -7.03 1.24 5.37
N PRO A 67 -8.02 0.37 5.06
CA PRO A 67 -8.45 0.21 3.69
C PRO A 67 -8.93 1.55 3.15
N CYS A 68 -8.49 1.84 1.92
CA CYS A 68 -8.96 3.00 1.18
C CYS A 68 -10.49 3.04 1.24
N ARG A 69 -11.06 4.15 1.72
CA ARG A 69 -12.52 4.35 1.87
C ARG A 69 -13.33 4.13 0.58
N TYR A 70 -12.64 4.09 -0.56
CA TYR A 70 -13.24 3.87 -1.86
C TYR A 70 -13.10 2.43 -2.35
N LEU A 71 -12.33 1.58 -1.67
CA LEU A 71 -12.18 0.16 -1.99
C LEU A 71 -13.50 -0.58 -1.74
N VAL A 72 -13.99 -1.27 -2.75
CA VAL A 72 -15.20 -2.11 -2.74
C VAL A 72 -14.76 -3.54 -3.02
N GLU A 73 -15.36 -4.51 -2.33
CA GLU A 73 -15.12 -5.93 -2.52
C GLU A 73 -16.44 -6.62 -2.89
N GLU A 74 -16.46 -7.29 -4.04
CA GLU A 74 -17.61 -8.05 -4.55
C GLU A 74 -17.12 -9.40 -5.08
N ASP A 75 -17.64 -10.51 -4.56
CA ASP A 75 -17.28 -11.87 -4.98
C ASP A 75 -15.76 -12.17 -5.01
N GLY A 76 -15.00 -11.55 -4.11
CA GLY A 76 -13.54 -11.68 -4.03
C GLY A 76 -12.78 -10.85 -5.07
N PHE A 77 -13.45 -9.92 -5.74
CA PHE A 77 -12.85 -8.91 -6.61
C PHE A 77 -12.93 -7.53 -5.96
N TYR A 78 -11.77 -6.88 -5.90
CA TYR A 78 -11.58 -5.52 -5.45
C TYR A 78 -11.72 -4.55 -6.60
N SER A 79 -12.54 -3.54 -6.38
CA SER A 79 -12.68 -2.35 -7.21
C SER A 79 -12.57 -1.11 -6.33
N CYS A 80 -12.44 0.07 -6.92
CA CYS A 80 -12.52 1.36 -6.24
C CYS A 80 -13.76 2.02 -6.79
N SER A 81 -14.65 2.46 -5.92
CA SER A 81 -15.89 3.18 -6.26
C SER A 81 -15.64 4.51 -7.00
N VAL A 82 -14.39 4.99 -7.05
CA VAL A 82 -13.99 6.15 -7.89
C VAL A 82 -13.74 5.73 -9.36
N TYR A 83 -13.69 4.43 -9.67
CA TYR A 83 -13.27 3.90 -10.98
C TYR A 83 -14.25 4.05 -12.14
N ASP A 84 -15.45 4.60 -11.93
CA ASP A 84 -16.37 4.87 -13.05
C ASP A 84 -15.94 6.10 -13.90
N ASP A 85 -15.00 6.93 -13.40
CA ASP A 85 -14.50 8.11 -14.12
C ASP A 85 -12.99 7.97 -14.48
N PRO A 86 -12.64 7.68 -15.75
CA PRO A 86 -11.27 7.62 -16.22
C PRO A 86 -10.59 9.01 -16.10
N GLY A 87 -9.67 9.16 -15.13
CA GLY A 87 -8.92 10.41 -14.89
C GLY A 87 -8.95 10.87 -13.43
N ARG A 88 -9.81 10.28 -12.59
CA ARG A 88 -9.87 10.59 -11.15
C ARG A 88 -8.99 9.71 -10.26
N ARG A 89 -8.34 8.69 -10.83
CA ARG A 89 -7.43 7.85 -10.07
C ARG A 89 -6.14 8.66 -9.81
N PRO A 90 -5.67 8.77 -8.56
CA PRO A 90 -4.35 9.31 -8.31
C PRO A 90 -3.32 8.52 -9.11
N LEU A 91 -2.41 9.22 -9.79
CA LEU A 91 -1.37 8.60 -10.64
C LEU A 91 -0.63 7.48 -9.90
N MET A 92 -0.42 7.69 -8.59
CA MET A 92 0.21 6.70 -7.74
C MET A 92 -0.53 5.35 -7.75
N CYS A 93 -1.86 5.34 -7.67
CA CYS A 93 -2.62 4.09 -7.68
C CYS A 93 -2.81 3.56 -9.10
N GLU A 94 -2.90 4.43 -10.10
CA GLU A 94 -3.17 4.05 -11.50
C GLU A 94 -2.06 3.23 -12.14
N HIS A 95 -0.82 3.57 -11.79
CA HIS A 95 0.38 3.00 -12.39
C HIS A 95 1.14 2.06 -11.46
N PHE A 96 0.66 1.80 -10.25
CA PHE A 96 1.28 0.79 -9.38
C PHE A 96 0.99 -0.63 -9.90
N PRO A 97 1.96 -1.55 -9.90
CA PRO A 97 3.36 -1.38 -9.51
C PRO A 97 4.13 -0.55 -10.54
N TYR A 98 5.03 0.31 -10.07
CA TYR A 98 5.89 1.15 -10.91
C TYR A 98 7.09 0.37 -11.46
N ALA A 99 7.87 1.04 -12.31
CA ALA A 99 9.03 0.46 -12.98
C ALA A 99 10.09 -0.17 -12.05
N HIS A 100 10.20 0.34 -10.81
CA HIS A 100 11.17 -0.08 -9.79
C HIS A 100 10.51 -0.81 -8.61
N THR A 101 9.20 -1.09 -8.69
CA THR A 101 8.50 -1.83 -7.65
C THR A 101 9.00 -3.27 -7.62
N THR A 102 9.42 -3.71 -6.44
CA THR A 102 9.99 -5.03 -6.21
C THR A 102 8.90 -6.06 -5.90
N ARG A 103 9.31 -7.32 -5.75
CA ARG A 103 8.42 -8.39 -5.27
C ARG A 103 8.03 -8.24 -3.80
N ALA A 104 8.83 -7.54 -3.00
CA ALA A 104 8.50 -7.23 -1.62
C ALA A 104 7.29 -6.27 -1.58
N ASP A 105 7.30 -5.26 -2.45
CA ASP A 105 6.22 -4.28 -2.58
C ASP A 105 4.95 -4.89 -3.23
N CYS A 106 5.12 -5.77 -4.22
CA CYS A 106 4.02 -6.41 -4.93
C CYS A 106 4.39 -7.83 -5.38
N PRO A 107 3.87 -8.89 -4.73
CA PRO A 107 4.24 -10.28 -5.05
C PRO A 107 3.78 -10.73 -6.46
N HIS A 108 2.89 -9.96 -7.10
CA HIS A 108 2.35 -10.24 -8.43
C HIS A 108 3.00 -9.42 -9.56
N VAL A 109 4.08 -8.68 -9.27
CA VAL A 109 4.83 -7.97 -10.32
C VAL A 109 5.41 -8.98 -11.32
N ARG A 110 5.30 -8.69 -12.62
CA ARG A 110 5.77 -9.57 -13.71
C ARG A 110 7.29 -9.75 -13.64
N GLU A 111 7.77 -10.98 -13.87
CA GLU A 111 9.19 -11.34 -13.82
C GLU A 111 10.05 -10.54 -14.81
N GLY A 112 11.26 -10.17 -14.36
CA GLY A 112 12.26 -9.48 -15.19
C GLY A 112 12.89 -8.23 -14.56
N ARG A 113 12.52 -7.88 -13.32
CA ARG A 113 13.11 -6.77 -12.57
C ARG A 113 13.28 -7.17 -11.11
N SER A 114 14.50 -7.58 -10.80
CA SER A 114 15.08 -7.70 -9.46
C SER A 114 15.66 -6.37 -9.03
#